data_AF-A0A1E3SKC9-F1
#
_entry.id   AF-A0A1E3SKC9-F1
#
_cell.length_a   1.000
_cell.length_b   1.000
_cell.length_c   1.000
_cell.angle_alpha   90.00
_cell.angle_beta   90.00
_cell.angle_gamma   90.00
#
_symmetry.space_group_name_H-M   'P 1'
#
loop_
_entity.id
_entity.type
_entity.pdbx_description
1 polymer ?
#
loop_
_entity_poly.entity_id
_entity_poly.type
_entity_poly.pdbx_seq_one_letter_code
_entity_poly.pdbx_strand_id
1 'polypeptide(L)' 'MAITIPDVIGQNAKIAQNKLKALGFTDVELASATPKYQNVFVPANWTVVGVEPPPGTSVSAADTVVLKVTKP' A
#
# COMPACT_ATOMS: atom_id res chain seq x y z
N MET A 1 4.04 0.47 19.68
CA MET A 1 4.81 -0.67 19.13
C MET A 1 5.10 -0.32 17.68
N ALA A 2 6.36 -0.43 17.23
CA ALA A 2 6.74 -0.10 15.86
C ALA A 2 6.70 -1.35 14.98
N ILE A 3 6.22 -1.20 13.75
CA ILE A 3 6.14 -2.24 12.74
C ILE A 3 6.97 -1.79 11.54
N THR A 4 7.86 -2.65 11.05
CA THR A 4 8.64 -2.38 9.85
C THR A 4 7.80 -2.63 8.60
N ILE A 5 7.74 -1.64 7.70
CA ILE A 5 7.00 -1.75 6.45
C ILE A 5 7.71 -2.78 5.54
N PRO A 6 7.06 -3.89 5.15
CA PRO A 6 7.64 -4.85 4.23
C PRO A 6 7.69 -4.29 2.80
N ASP A 7 8.60 -4.81 1.99
CA ASP A 7 8.54 -4.55 0.56
C ASP A 7 7.37 -5.33 -0.08
N VAL A 8 6.49 -4.58 -0.72
CA VAL A 8 5.28 -5.06 -1.41
C VAL A 8 5.18 -4.54 -2.84
N ILE A 9 6.22 -3.88 -3.34
CA ILE A 9 6.26 -3.38 -4.72
C ILE A 9 6.16 -4.57 -5.69
N GLY A 10 5.41 -4.39 -6.78
CA GLY A 10 5.12 -5.44 -7.76
C GLY A 10 4.01 -6.41 -7.35
N GLN A 11 3.51 -6.35 -6.12
CA GLN A 11 2.37 -7.16 -5.71
C GLN A 11 1.04 -6.57 -6.17
N ASN A 12 0.03 -7.43 -6.23
CA ASN A 12 -1.36 -7.00 -6.36
C ASN A 12 -1.76 -6.10 -5.18
N ALA A 13 -2.43 -4.97 -5.45
CA ALA A 13 -2.74 -3.98 -4.42
C ALA A 13 -3.66 -4.50 -3.31
N LYS A 14 -4.61 -5.40 -3.63
CA LYS A 14 -5.47 -6.02 -2.60
C LYS A 14 -4.65 -6.92 -1.67
N ILE A 15 -3.73 -7.70 -2.22
CA ILE A 15 -2.87 -8.61 -1.46
C ILE A 15 -1.90 -7.81 -0.58
N ALA A 16 -1.26 -6.78 -1.14
CA ALA A 16 -0.38 -5.89 -0.39
C ALA A 16 -1.11 -5.20 0.77
N GLN A 17 -2.30 -4.63 0.52
CA GLN A 17 -3.10 -3.98 1.56
C GLN A 17 -3.48 -4.97 2.68
N ASN A 18 -3.94 -6.17 2.32
CA ASN A 18 -4.28 -7.21 3.30
C ASN A 18 -3.06 -7.62 4.13
N LYS A 19 -1.87 -7.74 3.51
CA LYS A 19 -0.63 -8.08 4.20
C LYS A 19 -0.26 -7.02 5.23
N LEU A 20 -0.35 -5.74 4.88
CA LEU A 20 -0.09 -4.64 5.82
C LEU A 20 -1.08 -4.65 6.99
N LYS A 21 -2.38 -4.81 6.71
CA LYS A 21 -3.41 -4.91 7.76
C LYS A 21 -3.18 -6.11 8.69
N ALA A 22 -2.75 -7.24 8.15
CA ALA A 22 -2.41 -8.43 8.93
C ALA A 22 -1.19 -8.25 9.84
N LEU A 23 -0.26 -7.34 9.48
CA LEU A 23 0.86 -6.95 10.34
C LEU A 23 0.45 -6.00 11.47
N GLY A 24 -0.77 -5.45 11.42
CA GLY A 24 -1.32 -4.56 12.43
C GLY A 24 -1.46 -3.10 12.01
N PHE A 25 -1.09 -2.73 10.78
CA PHE A 25 -1.35 -1.39 10.27
C PHE A 25 -2.86 -1.14 10.16
N THR A 26 -3.35 -0.12 10.84
CA THR A 26 -4.78 0.21 10.87
C THR A 26 -5.17 1.21 9.79
N ASP A 27 -4.21 1.99 9.29
CA ASP A 27 -4.43 2.99 8.26
C ASP A 27 -3.57 2.69 7.01
N VAL A 28 -4.21 2.08 6.00
CA VAL A 28 -3.56 1.68 4.74
C VAL A 28 -4.37 2.21 3.57
N GLU A 29 -3.86 3.27 2.95
CA GLU A 29 -4.50 3.96 1.84
C GLU A 29 -3.95 3.51 0.48
N LEU A 30 -4.76 3.69 -0.57
CA LEU A 30 -4.38 3.40 -1.95
C LEU A 30 -4.42 4.69 -2.76
N ALA A 31 -3.30 5.04 -3.40
CA ALA A 31 -3.20 6.18 -4.28
C ALA A 31 -2.91 5.71 -5.70
N SER A 32 -3.66 6.21 -6.68
CA SER A 32 -3.37 5.90 -8.08
C SER A 32 -2.14 6.65 -8.58
N ALA A 33 -1.23 5.92 -9.20
CA ALA A 33 -0.13 6.44 -10.00
C ALA A 33 -0.46 6.45 -11.51
N THR A 34 -1.69 6.11 -11.90
CA THR A 34 -2.15 6.14 -13.30
C THR A 34 -2.99 7.40 -13.54
N PRO A 35 -2.52 8.40 -14.32
CA PRO A 35 -3.20 9.70 -14.48
C PRO A 35 -4.65 9.61 -14.97
N LYS A 36 -4.96 8.61 -15.80
CA LYS A 36 -6.30 8.36 -16.34
C LYS A 36 -7.31 7.92 -15.27
N TYR A 37 -6.85 7.32 -14.18
CA TYR A 37 -7.70 6.71 -13.15
C TYR A 37 -7.35 7.33 -11.81
N GLN A 38 -8.01 8.41 -11.42
CA GLN A 38 -7.66 9.11 -10.16
C GLN A 38 -8.02 8.31 -8.90
N ASN A 39 -9.00 7.41 -8.99
CA ASN A 39 -9.52 6.63 -7.86
C ASN A 39 -9.28 5.13 -8.04
N VAL A 40 -9.00 4.44 -6.93
CA VAL A 40 -8.75 3.00 -6.87
C VAL A 40 -9.99 2.27 -6.34
N PHE A 41 -10.91 1.88 -7.24
CA PHE A 41 -12.19 1.25 -6.83
C PHE A 41 -12.09 -0.25 -6.57
N VAL A 42 -11.35 -0.99 -7.40
CA VAL A 42 -11.21 -2.45 -7.30
C VAL A 42 -9.72 -2.78 -7.15
N PRO A 43 -9.16 -2.76 -5.93
CA PRO A 43 -7.71 -2.92 -5.70
C PRO A 43 -7.12 -4.21 -6.30
N ALA A 44 -7.93 -5.25 -6.44
CA ALA A 44 -7.51 -6.51 -7.05
C ALA A 44 -7.11 -6.38 -8.54
N ASN A 45 -7.44 -5.26 -9.20
CA ASN A 45 -7.08 -5.00 -10.60
C ASN A 45 -5.83 -4.11 -10.76
N TRP A 46 -5.11 -3.85 -9.68
CA TRP A 46 -4.00 -2.90 -9.63
C TRP A 46 -2.73 -3.53 -9.07
N THR A 47 -1.59 -2.96 -9.44
CA THR A 47 -0.26 -3.39 -8.99
C THR A 47 0.42 -2.28 -8.21
N VAL A 48 1.04 -2.60 -7.07
CA VAL A 48 1.82 -1.64 -6.28
C VAL A 48 3.09 -1.27 -7.03
N VAL A 49 3.34 0.04 -7.15
CA VAL A 49 4.54 0.61 -7.76
C VAL A 49 5.34 1.47 -6.79
N GLY A 50 4.78 1.77 -5.61
CA GLY A 50 5.48 2.52 -4.57
C GLY A 50 4.77 2.42 -3.23
N VAL A 51 5.50 2.72 -2.15
CA VAL A 51 5.00 2.71 -0.77
C VAL A 51 5.56 3.92 -0.05
N GLU A 52 4.73 4.61 0.71
CA GLU A 52 5.11 5.75 1.55
C GLU A 52 4.54 5.58 2.96
N PRO A 53 5.37 5.62 4.02
CA PRO A 53 6.85 5.65 4.02
C PRO A 53 7.49 4.43 3.32
N PRO A 54 8.74 4.54 2.81
CA PRO A 54 9.32 3.50 1.98
C PRO A 54 9.54 2.19 2.76
N PRO A 55 9.63 1.04 2.07
CA PRO A 55 9.91 -0.25 2.71
C PRO A 55 11.17 -0.20 3.58
N GLY A 56 11.15 -0.94 4.70
CA GLY A 56 12.20 -0.93 5.72
C GLY A 56 12.06 0.18 6.76
N THR A 57 11.16 1.15 6.56
CA THR A 57 10.85 2.16 7.58
C THR A 57 10.06 1.54 8.72
N SER A 58 10.44 1.85 9.96
CA SER A 58 9.71 1.45 11.17
C SER A 58 8.76 2.56 11.60
N VAL A 59 7.46 2.27 11.58
CA VAL A 59 6.40 3.25 11.90
C VAL A 59 5.42 2.66 12.91
N SER A 60 4.58 3.51 13.51
CA SER A 60 3.53 3.05 14.41
C SER A 60 2.41 2.34 13.65
N ALA A 61 1.66 1.46 14.31
CA ALA A 61 0.51 0.78 13.70
C ALA A 61 -0.59 1.74 13.22
N ALA A 62 -0.66 2.93 13.82
CA ALA A 62 -1.65 3.96 13.50
C ALA A 62 -1.16 4.98 12.46
N ASP A 63 0.13 4.93 12.07
CA ASP A 63 0.67 5.81 11.06
C ASP A 63 0.14 5.39 9.68
N THR A 64 -0.23 6.37 8.86
CA THR A 64 -0.74 6.12 7.51
C THR A 64 0.35 5.52 6.62
N VAL A 65 0.04 4.38 5.99
CA VAL A 65 0.85 3.79 4.93
C VAL A 65 0.11 3.90 3.60
N VAL A 66 0.68 4.62 2.65
CA VAL A 66 0.11 4.83 1.31
C VAL A 66 0.75 3.86 0.32
N LEU A 67 -0.07 3.04 -0.34
CA LEU A 67 0.35 2.24 -1.48
C LEU A 67 0.05 2.99 -2.78
N LYS A 68 1.09 3.37 -3.51
CA LYS A 68 0.96 3.89 -4.89
C LYS A 68 0.77 2.73 -5.83
N VAL A 69 -0.28 2.77 -6.64
CA VAL A 69 -0.68 1.64 -7.50
C VAL A 69 -0.93 2.07 -8.93
N THR A 70 -0.59 1.23 -9.89
CA THR A 70 -0.93 1.43 -11.31
C THR A 70 -1.97 0.43 -11.77
N LYS A 71 -2.82 0.90 -12.69
CA LYS A 71 -3.72 0.06 -13.45
C LYS A 71 -3.12 -0.15 -14.84
N PRO A 72 -3.11 -1.40 -15.36
CA PRO A 72 -2.82 -1.66 -16.76
C PRO A 72 -3.71 -0.87 -17.73
#